data_AF-A0A496LWB3-F1
#
_entry.id   AF-A0A496LWB3-F1
#
_cell.length_a   1.000
_cell.length_b   1.000
_cell.length_c   1.000
_cell.angle_alpha   90.00
_cell.angle_beta   90.00
_cell.angle_gamma   90.00
#
_symmetry.space_group_name_H-M   'P 1'
#
loop_
_entity.id
_entity.type
_entity.pdbx_description
1 polymer ?
#
loop_
_entity_poly.entity_id
_entity_poly.type
_entity_poly.pdbx_seq_one_letter_code
_entity_poly.pdbx_strand_id
1 'polypeptide(L)'
;MENYKKVKEMFLMQQALNDETNGVGWEDGYTKNGKLINWKRCIYMECAELIDSFAWKHWKNISAAPDVNNIVIEIVDIWHFVMSYILEQYYGSKDIDHIVSDVTAVSGFAEFSSYAYDVREYSIYEIVNDIELIIHETSGFELQIGELLTDFFRVAIKCGVSLDILFAKYIGKNVLNKFRQNNGYKEGSYRKIWGDLEDNEVLIEVLSKGAVSANEIYEQLQKIYDATK
;
A
#
# COMPACT_ATOMS: atom_id res chain seq x y z
N MET A 1 -2.48 8.19 -21.06
CA MET A 1 -3.86 7.63 -21.08
C MET A 1 -3.95 6.29 -20.35
N GLU A 2 -2.98 5.38 -20.51
CA GLU A 2 -2.96 4.11 -19.77
C GLU A 2 -2.65 4.29 -18.27
N ASN A 3 -1.60 5.05 -17.92
CA ASN A 3 -1.22 5.33 -16.53
C ASN A 3 -2.38 5.97 -15.74
N TYR A 4 -3.10 6.89 -16.36
CA TYR A 4 -4.30 7.50 -15.80
C TYR A 4 -5.37 6.45 -15.43
N LYS A 5 -5.61 5.47 -16.31
CA LYS A 5 -6.59 4.40 -16.03
C LYS A 5 -6.17 3.53 -14.86
N LYS A 6 -4.90 3.15 -14.77
CA LYS A 6 -4.35 2.38 -13.63
C LYS A 6 -4.55 3.13 -12.32
N VAL A 7 -4.18 4.41 -12.27
CA VAL A 7 -4.36 5.25 -11.07
C VAL A 7 -5.84 5.40 -10.72
N LYS A 8 -6.70 5.70 -11.71
CA LYS A 8 -8.16 5.80 -11.50
C LYS A 8 -8.76 4.51 -10.93
N GLU A 9 -8.38 3.36 -11.47
CA GLU A 9 -8.84 2.07 -10.99
C GLU A 9 -8.42 1.83 -9.53
N MET A 10 -7.18 2.14 -9.17
CA MET A 10 -6.71 2.01 -7.78
C MET A 10 -7.52 2.89 -6.81
N PHE A 11 -7.78 4.16 -7.16
CA PHE A 11 -8.60 5.05 -6.35
C PHE A 11 -10.05 4.57 -6.21
N LEU A 12 -10.67 4.07 -7.27
CA LEU A 12 -12.02 3.50 -7.22
C LEU A 12 -12.07 2.27 -6.30
N MET A 13 -11.07 1.39 -6.40
CA MET A 13 -10.95 0.22 -5.53
C MET A 13 -10.66 0.59 -4.08
N GLN A 14 -9.89 1.66 -3.85
CA GLN A 14 -9.59 2.14 -2.50
C GLN A 14 -10.84 2.72 -1.84
N GLN A 15 -11.62 3.53 -2.57
CA GLN A 15 -12.90 4.05 -2.08
C GLN A 15 -13.82 2.89 -1.69
N ALA A 16 -14.00 1.90 -2.58
CA ALA A 16 -14.86 0.75 -2.31
C ALA A 16 -14.38 -0.06 -1.09
N LEU A 17 -13.07 -0.30 -0.98
CA LEU A 17 -12.49 -1.01 0.17
C LEU A 17 -12.70 -0.23 1.47
N ASN A 18 -12.52 1.10 1.46
CA ASN A 18 -12.73 1.94 2.62
C ASN A 18 -14.22 2.01 3.00
N ASP A 19 -15.14 2.10 2.06
CA ASP A 19 -16.58 2.07 2.32
C ASP A 19 -17.01 0.74 2.96
N GLU A 20 -16.54 -0.39 2.43
CA GLU A 20 -16.81 -1.72 2.98
C GLU A 20 -16.21 -1.87 4.40
N THR A 21 -14.97 -1.40 4.57
CA THR A 21 -14.22 -1.52 5.82
C THR A 21 -14.77 -0.57 6.87
N ASN A 22 -14.72 0.72 6.61
CA ASN A 22 -14.99 1.76 7.58
C ASN A 22 -16.46 2.17 7.61
N GLY A 23 -17.25 1.86 6.56
CA GLY A 23 -18.60 2.40 6.38
C GLY A 23 -18.58 3.68 5.55
N VAL A 24 -19.63 3.89 4.76
CA VAL A 24 -19.80 5.11 3.93
C VAL A 24 -19.78 6.35 4.84
N GLY A 25 -19.04 7.38 4.42
CA GLY A 25 -18.80 8.60 5.23
C GLY A 25 -17.58 8.48 6.15
N TRP A 26 -16.68 7.51 5.91
CA TRP A 26 -15.44 7.36 6.66
C TRP A 26 -14.50 8.57 6.51
N GLU A 27 -14.69 9.36 5.47
CA GLU A 27 -13.98 10.60 5.18
C GLU A 27 -14.23 11.67 6.26
N ASP A 28 -15.27 11.52 7.08
CA ASP A 28 -15.50 12.35 8.28
C ASP A 28 -14.55 12.01 9.45
N GLY A 29 -13.61 11.09 9.24
CA GLY A 29 -12.53 10.75 10.18
C GLY A 29 -12.88 9.66 11.21
N TYR A 30 -14.05 9.04 11.11
CA TYR A 30 -14.46 7.95 12.00
C TYR A 30 -15.05 6.78 11.22
N THR A 31 -14.77 5.57 11.69
CA THR A 31 -15.45 4.36 11.21
C THR A 31 -16.89 4.30 11.71
N LYS A 32 -17.72 3.46 11.09
CA LYS A 32 -19.07 3.05 11.52
C LYS A 32 -19.15 2.51 12.95
N ASN A 33 -18.01 2.12 13.52
CA ASN A 33 -17.90 1.63 14.90
C ASN A 33 -17.33 2.71 15.87
N GLY A 34 -17.21 3.97 15.44
CA GLY A 34 -16.74 5.08 16.26
C GLY A 34 -15.23 5.10 16.52
N LYS A 35 -14.43 4.27 15.84
CA LYS A 35 -12.95 4.35 15.89
C LYS A 35 -12.47 5.52 15.03
N LEU A 36 -11.62 6.37 15.62
CA LEU A 36 -10.90 7.43 14.91
C LEU A 36 -10.02 6.84 13.81
N ILE A 37 -10.10 7.41 12.63
CA ILE A 37 -9.24 7.13 11.48
C ILE A 37 -8.11 8.15 11.48
N ASN A 38 -6.88 7.70 11.24
CA ASN A 38 -5.73 8.58 11.10
C ASN A 38 -4.79 8.00 10.05
N TRP A 39 -4.99 8.42 8.79
CA TRP A 39 -4.23 7.88 7.66
C TRP A 39 -2.75 8.22 7.72
N LYS A 40 -2.39 9.39 8.25
CA LYS A 40 -0.98 9.74 8.46
C LYS A 40 -0.29 8.74 9.39
N ARG A 41 -0.97 8.30 10.45
CA ARG A 41 -0.51 7.23 11.34
C ARG A 41 -0.37 5.90 10.63
N CYS A 42 -1.34 5.52 9.81
CA CYS A 42 -1.22 4.31 9.01
C CYS A 42 0.03 4.38 8.12
N ILE A 43 0.25 5.49 7.40
CA ILE A 43 1.41 5.68 6.53
C ILE A 43 2.74 5.50 7.30
N TYR A 44 2.99 6.24 8.39
CA TYR A 44 4.30 6.11 9.06
C TYR A 44 4.50 4.77 9.78
N MET A 45 3.43 4.05 10.11
CA MET A 45 3.55 2.70 10.66
C MET A 45 4.03 1.73 9.58
N GLU A 46 3.47 1.80 8.37
CA GLU A 46 3.96 1.00 7.23
C GLU A 46 5.36 1.43 6.77
N CYS A 47 5.71 2.71 6.91
CA CYS A 47 7.09 3.16 6.73
C CYS A 47 8.06 2.47 7.71
N ALA A 48 7.64 2.23 8.96
CA ALA A 48 8.46 1.51 9.93
C ALA A 48 8.61 0.02 9.55
N GLU A 49 7.55 -0.63 9.02
CA GLU A 49 7.62 -1.99 8.48
C GLU A 49 8.53 -2.06 7.24
N LEU A 50 8.47 -1.04 6.38
CA LEU A 50 9.37 -0.90 5.23
C LEU A 50 10.83 -0.75 5.66
N ILE A 51 11.14 0.06 6.68
CA ILE A 51 12.49 0.17 7.23
C ILE A 51 12.98 -1.18 7.77
N ASP A 52 12.12 -1.97 8.44
CA ASP A 52 12.51 -3.27 8.99
C ASP A 52 12.77 -4.35 7.92
N SER A 53 12.44 -4.06 6.66
CA SER A 53 12.81 -4.88 5.50
C SER A 53 14.28 -4.72 5.09
N PHE A 54 15.01 -3.77 5.68
CA PHE A 54 16.43 -3.53 5.46
C PHE A 54 17.27 -3.87 6.71
N ALA A 55 18.56 -4.19 6.50
CA ALA A 55 19.51 -4.47 7.58
C ALA A 55 20.00 -3.21 8.31
N TRP A 56 19.08 -2.38 8.82
CA TRP A 56 19.38 -1.10 9.49
C TRP A 56 19.94 -1.29 10.92
N LYS A 57 19.59 -2.40 11.58
CA LYS A 57 19.98 -2.69 12.98
C LYS A 57 21.48 -2.96 13.07
N HIS A 58 22.23 -2.01 13.60
CA HIS A 58 23.68 -2.16 13.80
C HIS A 58 24.09 -3.28 14.78
N TRP A 59 23.14 -3.89 15.50
CA TRP A 59 23.38 -4.96 16.48
C TRP A 59 22.78 -6.32 16.10
N LYS A 60 22.06 -6.45 14.98
CA LYS A 60 21.38 -7.70 14.59
C LYS A 60 21.36 -7.87 13.06
N ASN A 61 21.83 -9.03 12.58
CA ASN A 61 21.78 -9.40 11.16
C ASN A 61 22.36 -8.33 10.20
N ILE A 62 23.49 -7.72 10.57
CA ILE A 62 24.11 -6.58 9.88
C ILE A 62 24.49 -6.81 8.40
N SER A 63 24.48 -8.05 7.93
CA SER A 63 24.81 -8.43 6.55
C SER A 63 23.65 -9.10 5.82
N ALA A 64 22.44 -9.04 6.37
CA ALA A 64 21.25 -9.53 5.69
C ALA A 64 21.00 -8.71 4.41
N ALA A 65 20.63 -9.41 3.34
CA ALA A 65 20.14 -8.75 2.14
C ALA A 65 18.75 -8.13 2.41
N PRO A 66 18.37 -7.05 1.71
CA PRO A 66 17.01 -6.51 1.79
C PRO A 66 15.96 -7.56 1.45
N ASP A 67 14.87 -7.60 2.20
CA ASP A 67 13.71 -8.44 1.88
C ASP A 67 12.88 -7.76 0.77
N VAL A 68 13.25 -8.04 -0.48
CA VAL A 68 12.61 -7.43 -1.66
C VAL A 68 11.11 -7.72 -1.73
N ASN A 69 10.68 -8.89 -1.25
CA ASN A 69 9.26 -9.23 -1.27
C ASN A 69 8.50 -8.36 -0.26
N ASN A 70 9.02 -8.24 0.96
CA ASN A 70 8.39 -7.41 1.98
C ASN A 70 8.41 -5.93 1.59
N ILE A 71 9.52 -5.43 1.04
CA ILE A 71 9.62 -4.06 0.51
C ILE A 71 8.46 -3.73 -0.44
N VAL A 72 8.18 -4.61 -1.41
CA VAL A 72 7.09 -4.40 -2.36
C VAL A 72 5.73 -4.37 -1.66
N ILE A 73 5.53 -5.22 -0.65
CA ILE A 73 4.30 -5.26 0.14
C ILE A 73 4.10 -3.96 0.91
N GLU A 74 5.12 -3.46 1.61
CA GLU A 74 4.98 -2.24 2.42
C GLU A 74 4.82 -0.99 1.56
N ILE A 75 5.46 -0.91 0.38
CA ILE A 75 5.20 0.16 -0.58
C ILE A 75 3.73 0.17 -1.03
N VAL A 76 3.14 -1.01 -1.24
CA VAL A 76 1.72 -1.14 -1.58
C VAL A 76 0.82 -0.75 -0.41
N ASP A 77 1.18 -1.09 0.82
CA ASP A 77 0.40 -0.75 2.02
C ASP A 77 0.45 0.75 2.30
N ILE A 78 1.63 1.38 2.17
CA ILE A 78 1.77 2.84 2.16
C ILE A 78 0.84 3.46 1.11
N TRP A 79 0.80 2.91 -0.11
CA TRP A 79 -0.05 3.44 -1.18
C TRP A 79 -1.56 3.38 -0.87
N HIS A 80 -2.04 2.31 -0.22
CA HIS A 80 -3.44 2.24 0.23
C HIS A 80 -3.78 3.43 1.14
N PHE A 81 -2.88 3.76 2.07
CA PHE A 81 -3.10 4.82 3.03
C PHE A 81 -2.88 6.21 2.45
N VAL A 82 -1.93 6.39 1.52
CA VAL A 82 -1.77 7.63 0.75
C VAL A 82 -3.04 7.93 -0.06
N MET A 83 -3.58 6.96 -0.79
CA MET A 83 -4.84 7.16 -1.53
C MET A 83 -6.01 7.47 -0.59
N SER A 84 -6.09 6.77 0.55
CA SER A 84 -7.14 7.01 1.55
C SER A 84 -7.06 8.41 2.15
N TYR A 85 -5.85 8.91 2.44
CA TYR A 85 -5.63 10.28 2.88
C TYR A 85 -6.07 11.28 1.80
N ILE A 86 -5.69 11.07 0.54
CA ILE A 86 -6.06 11.97 -0.57
C ILE A 86 -7.59 12.03 -0.75
N LEU A 87 -8.26 10.88 -0.70
CA LEU A 87 -9.73 10.79 -0.79
C LEU A 87 -10.40 11.53 0.38
N GLU A 88 -9.90 11.37 1.61
CA GLU A 88 -10.37 12.11 2.80
C GLU A 88 -10.20 13.62 2.63
N GLN A 89 -9.00 14.09 2.26
CA GLN A 89 -8.70 15.52 2.17
C GLN A 89 -9.48 16.25 1.07
N TYR A 90 -9.87 15.55 0.01
CA TYR A 90 -10.64 16.12 -1.09
C TYR A 90 -12.13 15.77 -1.05
N TYR A 91 -12.60 15.08 -0.02
CA TYR A 91 -14.00 14.70 0.14
C TYR A 91 -14.93 15.92 0.03
N GLY A 92 -15.94 15.82 -0.83
CA GLY A 92 -16.90 16.89 -1.12
C GLY A 92 -16.38 18.07 -1.96
N SER A 93 -15.07 18.10 -2.28
CA SER A 93 -14.46 19.21 -3.03
C SER A 93 -13.95 18.84 -4.43
N LYS A 94 -13.54 17.58 -4.64
CA LYS A 94 -13.12 17.06 -5.95
C LYS A 94 -13.72 15.68 -6.18
N ASP A 95 -14.02 15.37 -7.44
CA ASP A 95 -14.28 14.00 -7.86
C ASP A 95 -12.96 13.22 -8.09
N ILE A 96 -13.07 11.91 -8.24
CA ILE A 96 -11.92 11.03 -8.47
C ILE A 96 -11.18 11.40 -9.77
N ASP A 97 -11.85 11.88 -10.81
CA ASP A 97 -11.21 12.21 -12.08
C ASP A 97 -10.26 13.41 -11.94
N HIS A 98 -10.65 14.41 -11.15
CA HIS A 98 -9.77 15.54 -10.79
C HIS A 98 -8.62 15.10 -9.87
N ILE A 99 -8.89 14.27 -8.85
CA ILE A 99 -7.85 13.73 -7.97
C ILE A 99 -6.78 12.98 -8.78
N VAL A 100 -7.20 12.09 -9.69
CA VAL A 100 -6.28 11.33 -10.54
C VAL A 100 -5.49 12.27 -11.46
N SER A 101 -6.13 13.31 -11.98
CA SER A 101 -5.44 14.29 -12.82
C SER A 101 -4.33 15.00 -12.05
N ASP A 102 -4.60 15.43 -10.81
CA ASP A 102 -3.60 16.06 -9.94
C ASP A 102 -2.45 15.08 -9.62
N VAL A 103 -2.77 13.85 -9.19
CA VAL A 103 -1.76 12.82 -8.86
C VAL A 103 -0.84 12.54 -10.05
N THR A 104 -1.40 12.41 -11.25
CA THR A 104 -0.61 12.13 -12.46
C THR A 104 0.21 13.33 -12.96
N ALA A 105 -0.08 14.53 -12.45
CA ALA A 105 0.65 15.77 -12.75
C ALA A 105 1.75 16.09 -11.72
N VAL A 106 1.81 15.37 -10.60
CA VAL A 106 2.84 15.58 -9.56
C VAL A 106 4.24 15.28 -10.10
N SER A 107 5.21 16.09 -9.66
CA SER A 107 6.63 15.88 -9.96
C SER A 107 7.09 14.49 -9.54
N GLY A 108 7.85 13.83 -10.41
CA GLY A 108 8.32 12.45 -10.20
C GLY A 108 7.36 11.37 -10.74
N PHE A 109 6.07 11.67 -10.96
CA PHE A 109 5.13 10.67 -11.49
C PHE A 109 5.54 10.12 -12.86
N ALA A 110 6.03 10.98 -13.76
CA ALA A 110 6.47 10.57 -15.09
C ALA A 110 7.58 9.51 -15.00
N GLU A 111 8.56 9.69 -14.12
CA GLU A 111 9.65 8.75 -13.88
C GLU A 111 9.16 7.46 -13.24
N PHE A 112 8.40 7.57 -12.14
CA PHE A 112 7.77 6.45 -11.43
C PHE A 112 6.91 5.57 -12.33
N SER A 113 6.24 6.18 -13.30
CA SER A 113 5.41 5.46 -14.26
C SER A 113 6.18 4.80 -15.41
N SER A 114 7.49 5.05 -15.52
CA SER A 114 8.31 4.58 -16.63
C SER A 114 9.21 3.40 -16.26
N TYR A 115 9.90 3.48 -15.13
CA TYR A 115 10.82 2.43 -14.68
C TYR A 115 10.96 2.43 -13.15
N ALA A 116 11.64 1.41 -12.63
CA ALA A 116 12.16 1.39 -11.28
C ALA A 116 13.60 0.87 -11.29
N TYR A 117 14.35 1.21 -10.25
CA TYR A 117 15.74 0.81 -10.11
C TYR A 117 15.85 -0.60 -9.53
N ASP A 118 17.02 -1.24 -9.62
CA ASP A 118 17.31 -2.36 -8.72
C ASP A 118 17.59 -1.76 -7.33
N VAL A 119 16.88 -2.22 -6.30
CA VAL A 119 17.07 -1.78 -4.91
C VAL A 119 18.53 -1.90 -4.44
N ARG A 120 19.31 -2.78 -5.06
CA ARG A 120 20.74 -3.00 -4.77
C ARG A 120 21.65 -1.93 -5.37
N GLU A 121 21.16 -1.12 -6.30
CA GLU A 121 21.90 0.00 -6.89
C GLU A 121 21.99 1.20 -5.94
N TYR A 122 21.13 1.25 -4.91
CA TYR A 122 21.09 2.31 -3.92
C TYR A 122 21.68 1.89 -2.58
N SER A 123 22.24 2.86 -1.87
CA SER A 123 22.61 2.69 -0.47
C SER A 123 21.35 2.50 0.37
N ILE A 124 21.33 1.48 1.22
CA ILE A 124 20.25 1.28 2.22
C ILE A 124 20.02 2.56 3.03
N TYR A 125 21.09 3.26 3.41
CA TYR A 125 20.98 4.50 4.18
C TYR A 125 20.28 5.62 3.42
N GLU A 126 20.43 5.68 2.09
CA GLU A 126 19.75 6.67 1.26
C GLU A 126 18.25 6.38 1.20
N ILE A 127 17.87 5.12 0.99
CA ILE A 127 16.47 4.70 1.00
C ILE A 127 15.84 4.95 2.38
N VAL A 128 16.52 4.56 3.46
CA VAL A 128 16.03 4.77 4.83
C VAL A 128 15.83 6.26 5.12
N ASN A 129 16.75 7.13 4.72
CA ASN A 129 16.58 8.59 4.89
C ASN A 129 15.35 9.11 4.12
N ASP A 130 15.10 8.62 2.91
CA ASP A 130 13.90 9.00 2.15
C ASP A 130 12.61 8.51 2.83
N ILE A 131 12.62 7.32 3.41
CA ILE A 131 11.47 6.79 4.18
C ILE A 131 11.27 7.62 5.46
N GLU A 132 12.34 7.98 6.16
CA GLU A 132 12.29 8.82 7.35
C GLU A 132 11.72 10.22 7.07
N LEU A 133 11.92 10.75 5.85
CA LEU A 133 11.31 11.99 5.43
C LEU A 133 9.78 11.86 5.36
N ILE A 134 9.26 10.79 4.77
CA ILE A 134 7.81 10.51 4.76
C ILE A 134 7.27 10.36 6.20
N ILE A 135 8.01 9.68 7.09
CA ILE A 135 7.66 9.57 8.52
C ILE A 135 7.60 10.96 9.16
N HIS A 136 8.57 11.82 8.88
CA HIS A 136 8.62 13.18 9.42
C HIS A 136 7.39 14.00 8.98
N GLU A 137 7.08 14.01 7.69
CA GLU A 137 5.94 14.74 7.14
C GLU A 137 4.60 14.24 7.68
N THR A 138 4.45 12.92 7.80
CA THR A 138 3.20 12.29 8.26
C THR A 138 3.05 12.28 9.80
N SER A 139 4.11 12.58 10.55
CA SER A 139 4.03 12.80 12.01
C SER A 139 3.80 14.26 12.40
N GLY A 140 3.88 15.18 11.43
CA GLY A 140 3.67 16.62 11.61
C GLY A 140 2.20 17.08 11.58
N PHE A 141 2.00 18.38 11.85
CA PHE A 141 0.69 19.01 11.84
C PHE A 141 0.15 19.18 10.42
N GLU A 142 0.95 19.78 9.54
CA GLU A 142 0.62 20.01 8.13
C GLU A 142 1.24 18.91 7.28
N LEU A 143 0.54 18.49 6.22
CA LEU A 143 1.04 17.51 5.26
C LEU A 143 0.59 17.94 3.86
N GLN A 144 1.56 18.32 3.03
CA GLN A 144 1.31 18.72 1.67
C GLN A 144 1.24 17.48 0.77
N ILE A 145 0.07 17.23 0.16
CA ILE A 145 -0.16 16.03 -0.66
C ILE A 145 0.84 15.93 -1.82
N GLY A 146 1.22 17.06 -2.43
CA GLY A 146 2.19 17.08 -3.53
C GLY A 146 3.58 16.61 -3.10
N GLU A 147 4.05 17.06 -1.93
CA GLU A 147 5.36 16.68 -1.37
C GLU A 147 5.36 15.19 -0.99
N LEU A 148 4.33 14.74 -0.26
CA LEU A 148 4.13 13.33 0.08
C LEU A 148 4.16 12.42 -1.16
N LEU A 149 3.47 12.82 -2.24
CA LEU A 149 3.43 12.04 -3.48
C LEU A 149 4.80 12.03 -4.17
N THR A 150 5.48 13.17 -4.27
CA THR A 150 6.84 13.23 -4.84
C THR A 150 7.80 12.33 -4.07
N ASP A 151 7.74 12.34 -2.74
CA ASP A 151 8.60 11.53 -1.89
C ASP A 151 8.24 10.04 -1.94
N PHE A 152 6.94 9.72 -1.94
CA PHE A 152 6.47 8.34 -2.17
C PHE A 152 6.96 7.78 -3.51
N PHE A 153 6.84 8.55 -4.60
CA PHE A 153 7.32 8.12 -5.92
C PHE A 153 8.83 7.90 -5.92
N ARG A 154 9.60 8.77 -5.26
CA ARG A 154 11.06 8.62 -5.11
C ARG A 154 11.43 7.36 -4.33
N VAL A 155 10.77 7.10 -3.20
CA VAL A 155 11.00 5.88 -2.42
C VAL A 155 10.62 4.63 -3.23
N ALA A 156 9.46 4.64 -3.88
CA ALA A 156 8.96 3.51 -4.66
C ALA A 156 9.94 3.09 -5.76
N ILE A 157 10.44 4.04 -6.58
CA ILE A 157 11.39 3.70 -7.64
C ILE A 157 12.73 3.18 -7.11
N LYS A 158 13.23 3.74 -5.99
CA LYS A 158 14.48 3.25 -5.35
C LYS A 158 14.30 1.88 -4.72
N CYS A 159 13.09 1.55 -4.28
CA CYS A 159 12.70 0.23 -3.79
C CYS A 159 12.39 -0.78 -4.92
N GLY A 160 12.55 -0.39 -6.19
CA GLY A 160 12.29 -1.28 -7.33
C GLY A 160 10.80 -1.45 -7.67
N VAL A 161 9.97 -0.48 -7.30
CA VAL A 161 8.53 -0.48 -7.57
C VAL A 161 8.18 0.66 -8.53
N SER A 162 7.83 0.30 -9.77
CA SER A 162 7.24 1.23 -10.76
C SER A 162 5.72 1.24 -10.67
N LEU A 163 5.04 2.11 -11.40
CA LEU A 163 3.57 2.12 -11.47
C LEU A 163 2.97 0.76 -11.88
N ASP A 164 3.60 0.06 -12.83
CA ASP A 164 3.10 -1.24 -13.30
C ASP A 164 3.21 -2.33 -12.23
N ILE A 165 4.33 -2.34 -11.49
CA ILE A 165 4.55 -3.24 -10.37
C ILE A 165 3.58 -2.89 -9.24
N LEU A 166 3.48 -1.61 -8.88
CA LEU A 166 2.55 -1.12 -7.86
C LEU A 166 1.13 -1.53 -8.18
N PHE A 167 0.67 -1.27 -9.41
CA PHE A 167 -0.69 -1.60 -9.84
C PHE A 167 -0.97 -3.09 -9.69
N ALA A 168 -0.12 -3.96 -10.26
CA ALA A 168 -0.33 -5.41 -10.20
C ALA A 168 -0.37 -5.93 -8.76
N LYS A 169 0.50 -5.43 -7.89
CA LYS A 169 0.57 -5.86 -6.48
C LYS A 169 -0.56 -5.26 -5.64
N TYR A 170 -0.95 -4.03 -5.92
CA TYR A 170 -2.08 -3.37 -5.29
C TYR A 170 -3.39 -4.12 -5.54
N ILE A 171 -3.69 -4.55 -6.77
CA ILE A 171 -4.91 -5.32 -7.06
C ILE A 171 -4.99 -6.56 -6.17
N GLY A 172 -3.90 -7.32 -6.06
CA GLY A 172 -3.84 -8.50 -5.21
C GLY A 172 -4.01 -8.17 -3.72
N LYS A 173 -3.33 -7.13 -3.23
CA LYS A 173 -3.39 -6.74 -1.82
C LYS A 173 -4.73 -6.13 -1.42
N ASN A 174 -5.37 -5.37 -2.30
CA ASN A 174 -6.73 -4.86 -2.11
C ASN A 174 -7.73 -6.02 -1.96
N VAL A 175 -7.61 -7.06 -2.80
CA VAL A 175 -8.42 -8.28 -2.69
C VAL A 175 -8.16 -9.02 -1.38
N LEU A 176 -6.90 -9.16 -0.97
CA LEU A 176 -6.56 -9.77 0.33
C LEU A 176 -7.11 -8.95 1.50
N ASN A 177 -7.07 -7.63 1.44
CA ASN A 177 -7.63 -6.76 2.47
C ASN A 177 -9.16 -6.91 2.55
N LYS A 178 -9.86 -6.97 1.42
CA LYS A 178 -11.28 -7.32 1.38
C LYS A 178 -11.55 -8.71 1.97
N PHE A 179 -10.71 -9.69 1.62
CA PHE A 179 -10.79 -11.05 2.14
C PHE A 179 -10.66 -11.09 3.67
N ARG A 180 -9.67 -10.40 4.25
CA ARG A 180 -9.48 -10.23 5.69
C ARG A 180 -10.76 -9.72 6.35
N GLN A 181 -11.34 -8.64 5.82
CA GLN A 181 -12.57 -8.05 6.35
C GLN A 181 -13.75 -9.03 6.33
N ASN A 182 -13.94 -9.75 5.23
CA ASN A 182 -15.00 -10.75 5.09
C ASN A 182 -14.83 -11.97 6.00
N ASN A 183 -13.62 -12.22 6.50
CA ASN A 183 -13.27 -13.35 7.35
C ASN A 183 -12.97 -12.95 8.81
N GLY A 184 -13.44 -11.78 9.24
CA GLY A 184 -13.49 -11.41 10.66
C GLY A 184 -12.27 -10.68 11.20
N TYR A 185 -11.55 -9.92 10.36
CA TYR A 185 -10.36 -9.16 10.79
C TYR A 185 -10.70 -8.11 11.85
N LYS A 186 -11.86 -7.45 11.75
CA LYS A 186 -12.30 -6.47 12.75
C LYS A 186 -12.66 -7.10 14.08
N GLU A 187 -13.28 -8.27 14.03
CA GLU A 187 -13.72 -9.03 15.19
C GLU A 187 -12.57 -9.79 15.86
N GLY A 188 -11.38 -9.80 15.23
CA GLY A 188 -10.19 -10.51 15.71
C GLY A 188 -10.26 -12.03 15.52
N SER A 189 -11.25 -12.54 14.77
CA SER A 189 -11.40 -13.98 14.50
C SER A 189 -10.63 -14.44 13.25
N TYR A 190 -10.17 -13.50 12.43
CA TYR A 190 -9.34 -13.81 11.27
C TYR A 190 -7.97 -14.37 11.68
N ARG A 191 -7.53 -15.42 10.99
CA ARG A 191 -6.20 -16.02 11.20
C ARG A 191 -5.27 -15.55 10.10
N LYS A 192 -4.25 -14.76 10.46
CA LYS A 192 -3.24 -14.23 9.52
C LYS A 192 -2.27 -15.29 9.01
N ILE A 193 -2.08 -16.36 9.78
CA ILE A 193 -1.22 -17.49 9.42
C ILE A 193 -2.08 -18.63 8.87
N TRP A 194 -1.80 -19.05 7.64
CA TRP A 194 -2.52 -20.07 6.88
C TRP A 194 -1.61 -21.28 6.70
N GLY A 195 -1.73 -22.27 7.60
CA GLY A 195 -0.73 -23.33 7.72
C GLY A 195 0.55 -22.79 8.36
N ASP A 196 1.65 -22.78 7.60
CA ASP A 196 2.95 -22.27 8.05
C ASP A 196 3.31 -20.89 7.45
N LEU A 197 2.46 -20.35 6.58
CA LEU A 197 2.73 -19.11 5.84
C LEU A 197 1.83 -17.96 6.33
N GLU A 198 2.35 -16.74 6.26
CA GLU A 198 1.51 -15.54 6.41
C GLU A 198 0.63 -15.33 5.15
N ASP A 199 -0.57 -14.78 5.32
CA ASP A 199 -1.50 -14.50 4.22
C ASP A 199 -0.92 -13.62 3.10
N ASN A 200 0.00 -12.70 3.41
CA ASN A 200 0.77 -11.93 2.43
C ASN A 200 1.67 -12.84 1.56
N GLU A 201 2.31 -13.84 2.14
CA GLU A 201 3.14 -14.81 1.41
C GLU A 201 2.26 -15.72 0.52
N VAL A 202 1.11 -16.13 1.03
CA VAL A 202 0.11 -16.88 0.24
C VAL A 202 -0.36 -16.06 -0.96
N LEU A 203 -0.62 -14.77 -0.77
CA LEU A 203 -0.99 -13.88 -1.87
C LEU A 203 0.11 -13.83 -2.94
N ILE A 204 1.38 -13.73 -2.53
CA ILE A 204 2.51 -13.75 -3.47
C ILE A 204 2.52 -15.05 -4.29
N GLU A 205 2.29 -16.19 -3.65
CA GLU A 205 2.17 -17.47 -4.37
C GLU A 205 1.02 -17.47 -5.37
N VAL A 206 -0.17 -17.00 -4.96
CA VAL A 206 -1.37 -16.93 -5.82
C VAL A 206 -1.11 -16.06 -7.06
N LEU A 207 -0.48 -14.89 -6.87
CA LEU A 207 -0.14 -14.00 -7.97
C LEU A 207 0.92 -14.61 -8.91
N SER A 208 1.91 -15.34 -8.36
CA SER A 208 2.94 -16.02 -9.17
C SER A 208 2.38 -17.15 -10.04
N LYS A 209 1.25 -17.76 -9.65
CA LYS A 209 0.57 -18.83 -10.39
C LYS A 209 -0.30 -18.32 -11.55
N GLY A 210 -0.35 -17.00 -11.77
CA GLY A 210 -1.02 -16.39 -12.92
C GLY A 210 -2.49 -16.07 -12.72
N ALA A 211 -2.96 -15.91 -11.48
CA ALA A 211 -4.28 -15.35 -11.22
C ALA A 211 -4.37 -13.93 -11.81
N VAL A 212 -5.35 -13.67 -12.69
CA VAL A 212 -5.39 -12.46 -13.51
C VAL A 212 -6.52 -11.50 -13.14
N SER A 213 -7.54 -11.96 -12.41
CA SER A 213 -8.65 -11.10 -11.96
C SER A 213 -8.84 -11.08 -10.45
N ALA A 214 -9.43 -9.99 -9.95
CA ALA A 214 -9.76 -9.84 -8.53
C ALA A 214 -10.64 -10.99 -7.99
N ASN A 215 -11.60 -11.47 -8.78
CA ASN A 215 -12.45 -12.59 -8.41
C ASN A 215 -11.68 -13.90 -8.33
N GLU A 216 -10.81 -14.19 -9.30
CA GLU A 216 -9.96 -15.39 -9.27
C GLU A 216 -9.00 -15.39 -8.08
N ILE A 217 -8.40 -14.23 -7.77
CA ILE A 217 -7.54 -14.07 -6.58
C ILE A 217 -8.36 -14.37 -5.32
N TYR A 218 -9.54 -13.77 -5.18
CA TYR A 218 -10.41 -13.99 -4.01
C TYR A 218 -10.81 -15.46 -3.85
N GLU A 219 -11.22 -16.12 -4.94
CA GLU A 219 -11.58 -17.54 -4.92
C GLU A 219 -10.41 -18.45 -4.54
N GLN A 220 -9.20 -18.14 -5.02
CA GLN A 220 -8.00 -18.90 -4.63
C GLN A 220 -7.65 -18.68 -3.16
N LEU A 221 -7.71 -17.44 -2.68
CA LEU A 221 -7.52 -17.13 -1.26
C LEU A 221 -8.53 -17.89 -0.38
N GLN A 222 -9.81 -17.91 -0.77
CA GLN A 222 -10.85 -18.66 -0.04
C GLN A 222 -10.56 -20.16 0.01
N LYS A 223 -10.17 -20.76 -1.12
CA LYS A 223 -9.83 -22.19 -1.18
C LYS A 223 -8.67 -22.54 -0.24
N ILE A 224 -7.61 -21.72 -0.22
CA ILE A 224 -6.44 -21.96 0.64
C ILE A 224 -6.79 -21.75 2.10
N TYR A 225 -7.54 -20.68 2.43
CA TYR A 225 -7.94 -20.37 3.80
C TYR A 225 -8.82 -21.45 4.42
N ASP A 226 -9.75 -22.02 3.66
CA ASP A 226 -10.62 -23.10 4.15
C ASP A 226 -9.88 -24.44 4.28
N ALA A 227 -8.87 -24.69 3.44
CA ALA A 227 -8.02 -25.88 3.55
C ALA A 227 -7.03 -25.82 4.72
N THR A 228 -6.71 -24.60 5.19
CA THR A 228 -5.82 -24.35 6.32
C THR A 228 -6.59 -23.99 7.60
N LYS A 229 -7.91 -24.24 7.62
CA LYS A 229 -8.75 -24.17 8.83
C LYS A 229 -8.44 -25.24 9.86
#